data_AF-A0AAV1QGK9-F1
#
_entry.id   AF-A0AAV1QGK9-F1
#
_cell.length_a   1.000
_cell.length_b   1.000
_cell.length_c   1.000
_cell.angle_alpha   90.00
_cell.angle_beta   90.00
_cell.angle_gamma   90.00
#
_symmetry.space_group_name_H-M   'P 1'
#
loop_
_entity.id
_entity.type
_entity.pdbx_description
1 polymer ?
#
loop_
_entity_poly.entity_id
_entity_poly.type
_entity_poly.pdbx_seq_one_letter_code
_entity_poly.pdbx_strand_id
1 'polypeptide(L)'
;MWTKMETAFLFQKKKKKGRPLFLQSSRNVSVNIVNSNNQLLTQLVTGSHGFKARGKMFEVKSTAGKLLFSADEQEVVVGAERLRVMGAEGAVFSKSVETPHVRAEPFKELR
;
A
#
# COMPACT_ATOMS: atom_id res chain seq x y z
N MET A 1 24.51 19.62 26.53
CA MET A 1 24.05 18.41 25.82
C MET A 1 23.05 18.89 24.77
N TRP A 2 23.47 19.04 23.51
CA TRP A 2 22.64 19.66 22.46
C TRP A 2 21.81 18.58 21.76
N THR A 3 20.50 18.67 21.84
CA THR A 3 19.57 17.79 21.12
C THR A 3 19.60 18.16 19.63
N LYS A 4 19.94 17.16 18.82
CA LYS A 4 20.10 17.24 17.36
C LYS A 4 18.84 17.82 16.72
N MET A 5 18.97 18.93 16.00
CA MET A 5 17.88 19.45 15.16
C MET A 5 17.55 18.43 14.07
N GLU A 6 16.33 17.93 14.03
CA GLU A 6 15.80 17.19 12.90
C GLU A 6 15.61 18.18 11.74
N THR A 7 16.49 18.09 10.73
CA THR A 7 16.38 18.93 9.53
C THR A 7 15.17 18.48 8.71
N ALA A 8 14.04 19.15 8.90
CA ALA A 8 12.89 19.06 8.00
C ALA A 8 13.23 19.83 6.72
N PHE A 9 13.61 19.12 5.65
CA PHE A 9 13.70 19.73 4.33
C PHE A 9 12.28 19.91 3.77
N LEU A 10 11.67 21.06 4.03
CA LEU A 10 10.50 21.55 3.29
C LEU A 10 10.94 21.88 1.85
N PHE A 11 10.95 20.89 0.97
CA PHE A 11 11.12 21.10 -0.47
C PHE A 11 9.84 21.71 -1.06
N GLN A 12 9.62 23.01 -0.87
CA GLN A 12 8.68 23.78 -1.70
C GLN A 12 9.34 24.13 -3.04
N LYS A 13 9.35 23.18 -3.97
CA LYS A 13 9.69 23.47 -5.37
C LYS A 13 8.47 23.18 -6.23
N LYS A 14 7.90 24.22 -6.87
CA LYS A 14 7.00 24.02 -8.01
C LYS A 14 7.77 23.24 -9.07
N LYS A 15 7.52 21.93 -9.16
CA LYS A 15 8.07 21.08 -10.20
C LYS A 15 7.65 21.64 -11.56
N LYS A 16 8.62 21.92 -12.44
CA LYS A 16 8.32 22.19 -13.85
C LYS A 16 7.66 20.94 -14.43
N LYS A 17 6.51 21.09 -15.10
CA LYS A 17 5.80 19.97 -15.75
C LYS A 17 6.81 19.12 -16.55
N GLY A 18 6.73 17.80 -16.39
CA GLY A 18 7.55 16.84 -17.14
C GLY A 18 8.91 16.46 -16.55
N ARG A 19 9.42 17.07 -15.46
CA ARG A 19 10.70 16.66 -14.86
C ARG A 19 10.52 15.77 -13.62
N PRO A 20 11.14 14.58 -13.51
CA PRO A 20 11.04 13.75 -12.30
C PRO A 20 11.53 14.48 -11.04
N LEU A 21 10.96 14.13 -9.89
CA LEU A 21 11.44 14.58 -8.58
C LEU A 21 12.28 13.45 -8.00
N PHE A 22 13.57 13.72 -7.74
CA PHE A 22 14.47 12.76 -7.10
C PHE A 22 14.71 13.19 -5.65
N LEU A 23 14.55 12.25 -4.72
CA LEU A 23 14.81 12.44 -3.30
C LEU A 23 15.86 11.40 -2.87
N GLN A 24 16.98 11.86 -2.33
CA GLN A 24 18.04 11.02 -1.78
C GLN A 24 18.37 11.50 -0.38
N SER A 25 18.44 10.58 0.57
CA SER A 25 18.65 10.88 1.99
C SER A 25 19.40 9.72 2.65
N SER A 26 20.26 10.03 3.63
CA SER A 26 20.86 9.05 4.55
C SER A 26 19.94 8.70 5.73
N ARG A 27 18.74 9.30 5.79
CA ARG A 27 17.70 9.11 6.81
C ARG A 27 16.38 8.73 6.16
N ASN A 28 15.44 8.27 6.97
CA ASN A 28 14.08 8.00 6.52
C ASN A 28 13.46 9.26 5.87
N VAL A 29 12.68 9.04 4.82
CA VAL A 29 11.98 10.08 4.07
C VAL A 29 10.48 9.83 4.21
N SER A 30 9.73 10.88 4.54
CA SER A 30 8.27 10.85 4.60
C SER A 30 7.69 11.82 3.58
N VAL A 31 6.76 11.34 2.76
CA VAL A 31 5.94 12.15 1.85
C VAL A 31 4.53 12.18 2.42
N ASN A 32 4.09 13.34 2.86
CA ASN A 32 2.79 13.55 3.48
C ASN A 32 1.92 14.45 2.59
N ILE A 33 0.68 14.03 2.38
CA ILE A 33 -0.37 14.83 1.74
C ILE A 33 -1.32 15.22 2.85
N VAL A 34 -1.53 16.53 3.03
CA VAL A 34 -2.46 17.09 4.02
C VAL A 34 -3.58 17.84 3.32
N ASN A 35 -4.74 17.95 3.96
CA ASN A 35 -5.84 18.80 3.48
C ASN A 35 -5.67 20.26 3.90
N SER A 36 -6.64 21.11 3.56
CA SER A 36 -6.66 22.54 3.93
C SER A 36 -6.64 22.80 5.44
N ASN A 37 -7.08 21.82 6.23
CA ASN A 37 -7.12 21.88 7.69
C ASN A 37 -5.85 21.27 8.32
N ASN A 38 -4.80 21.04 7.52
CA ASN A 38 -3.55 20.41 7.92
C ASN A 38 -3.70 18.98 8.47
N GLN A 39 -4.80 18.29 8.15
CA GLN A 39 -5.02 16.90 8.52
C GLN A 39 -4.34 15.98 7.49
N LEU A 40 -3.65 14.95 7.96
CA LEU A 40 -2.97 13.97 7.11
C LEU A 40 -3.98 13.11 6.32
N LEU A 41 -3.90 13.17 4.99
CA LEU A 41 -4.71 12.36 4.07
C LEU A 41 -3.98 11.09 3.62
N THR A 42 -2.70 11.21 3.27
CA THR A 42 -1.90 10.09 2.76
C THR A 42 -0.45 10.27 3.18
N GLN A 43 0.21 9.16 3.48
CA GLN A 43 1.60 9.13 3.88
C GLN A 43 2.33 7.97 3.22
N LEU A 44 3.52 8.25 2.70
CA LEU A 44 4.50 7.25 2.28
C LEU A 44 5.79 7.50 3.06
N VAL A 45 6.24 6.52 3.83
CA VAL A 45 7.51 6.59 4.58
C VAL A 45 8.45 5.52 4.03
N THR A 46 9.66 5.89 3.66
CA THR A 46 10.71 4.96 3.23
C THR A 46 11.94 5.09 4.11
N GLY A 47 12.61 3.97 4.38
CA GLY A 47 13.83 3.90 5.17
C GLY A 47 14.71 2.74 4.72
N SER A 48 15.73 2.41 5.52
CA SER A 48 16.71 1.36 5.19
C SER A 48 16.13 -0.06 5.10
N HIS A 49 14.96 -0.30 5.70
CA HIS A 49 14.35 -1.64 5.77
C HIS A 49 13.14 -1.80 4.82
N GLY A 50 12.79 -0.77 4.06
CA GLY A 50 11.61 -0.77 3.18
C GLY A 50 10.74 0.47 3.36
N PHE A 51 9.47 0.35 2.97
CA PHE A 51 8.52 1.46 3.01
C PHE A 51 7.18 1.06 3.65
N LYS A 52 6.46 2.08 4.13
CA LYS A 52 5.10 1.98 4.68
C LYS A 52 4.21 3.00 3.98
N ALA A 53 3.02 2.59 3.60
CA ALA A 53 2.01 3.46 3.01
C ALA A 53 0.77 3.50 3.91
N ARG A 54 0.18 4.70 4.07
CA ARG A 54 -1.11 4.93 4.72
C ARG A 54 -1.94 5.81 3.80
N GLY A 55 -3.12 5.35 3.42
CA GLY A 55 -4.04 6.09 2.56
C GLY A 55 -5.27 5.25 2.23
N LYS A 56 -6.15 5.78 1.38
CA LYS A 56 -7.37 5.08 0.93
C LYS A 56 -7.10 3.95 -0.06
N MET A 57 -5.99 4.03 -0.80
CA MET A 57 -5.63 3.07 -1.82
C MET A 57 -4.10 3.00 -1.95
N PHE A 58 -3.59 1.80 -2.14
CA PHE A 58 -2.20 1.54 -2.53
C PHE A 58 -2.19 0.62 -3.76
N GLU A 59 -1.42 0.96 -4.79
CA GLU A 59 -1.39 0.23 -6.06
C GLU A 59 0.06 0.01 -6.53
N VAL A 60 0.34 -1.22 -6.97
CA VAL A 60 1.58 -1.61 -7.62
C VAL A 60 1.25 -2.15 -9.01
N LYS A 61 1.81 -1.51 -10.03
CA LYS A 61 1.67 -1.91 -11.44
C LYS A 61 3.02 -2.31 -12.02
N SER A 62 2.99 -3.25 -12.96
CA SER A 62 4.14 -3.54 -13.83
C SER A 62 4.47 -2.34 -14.72
N THR A 63 5.63 -2.37 -15.36
CA THR A 63 6.03 -1.35 -16.36
C THR A 63 5.09 -1.29 -17.57
N ALA A 64 4.39 -2.39 -17.87
CA ALA A 64 3.36 -2.46 -18.91
C ALA A 64 1.97 -2.02 -18.41
N GLY A 65 1.83 -1.59 -17.16
CA GLY A 65 0.56 -1.10 -16.58
C GLY A 65 -0.34 -2.19 -15.99
N LYS A 66 -0.02 -3.49 -16.14
CA LYS A 66 -0.75 -4.59 -15.48
C LYS A 66 -0.72 -4.43 -13.96
N LEU A 67 -1.88 -4.50 -13.31
CA LEU A 67 -2.03 -4.48 -11.85
C LEU A 67 -1.38 -5.74 -11.24
N LEU A 68 -0.46 -5.56 -10.29
CA LEU A 68 0.21 -6.64 -9.58
C LEU A 68 -0.27 -6.79 -8.14
N PHE A 69 -0.53 -5.66 -7.48
CA PHE A 69 -1.05 -5.61 -6.12
C PHE A 69 -1.89 -4.33 -5.93
N SER A 70 -3.06 -4.44 -5.31
CA SER A 70 -3.75 -3.28 -4.74
C SER A 70 -4.35 -3.60 -3.39
N ALA A 71 -4.49 -2.58 -2.55
CA ALA A 71 -5.19 -2.67 -1.29
C ALA A 71 -5.97 -1.38 -1.03
N ASP A 72 -7.23 -1.52 -0.65
CA ASP A 72 -8.09 -0.48 -0.11
C ASP A 72 -8.92 -1.03 1.07
N GLU A 73 -9.96 -0.30 1.48
CA GLU A 73 -10.82 -0.71 2.60
C GLU A 73 -11.77 -1.87 2.26
N GLN A 74 -11.99 -2.15 0.97
CA GLN A 74 -12.92 -3.16 0.50
C GLN A 74 -12.22 -4.48 0.19
N GLU A 75 -11.07 -4.42 -0.49
CA GLU A 75 -10.36 -5.62 -0.94
C GLU A 75 -8.85 -5.45 -1.04
N VAL A 76 -8.18 -6.62 -1.09
CA VAL A 76 -6.77 -6.72 -1.48
C VAL A 76 -6.70 -7.63 -2.70
N VAL A 77 -6.16 -7.09 -3.80
CA VAL A 77 -6.03 -7.81 -5.07
C VAL A 77 -4.56 -8.17 -5.28
N VAL A 78 -4.31 -9.44 -5.62
CA VAL A 78 -2.99 -9.92 -6.07
C VAL A 78 -3.12 -10.40 -7.51
N GLY A 79 -2.62 -9.59 -8.46
CA GLY A 79 -2.68 -9.86 -9.90
C GLY A 79 -1.40 -10.49 -10.47
N ALA A 80 -0.45 -10.88 -9.61
CA ALA A 80 0.78 -11.55 -10.02
C ALA A 80 0.49 -12.99 -10.49
N GLU A 81 1.23 -13.45 -11.50
CA GLU A 81 1.07 -14.81 -12.06
C GLU A 81 1.45 -15.91 -11.07
N ARG A 82 2.37 -15.61 -10.15
CA ARG A 82 2.79 -16.52 -9.08
C ARG A 82 2.88 -15.74 -7.78
N LEU A 83 2.09 -16.16 -6.79
CA LEU A 83 2.20 -15.73 -5.41
C LEU A 83 2.90 -16.83 -4.61
N ARG A 84 4.00 -16.49 -3.91
CA ARG A 84 4.70 -17.40 -3.00
C ARG A 84 4.52 -16.89 -1.57
N VAL A 85 3.84 -17.67 -0.74
CA VAL A 85 3.64 -17.38 0.69
C VAL A 85 4.75 -18.06 1.47
N MET A 86 5.63 -17.26 2.08
CA MET A 86 6.77 -17.76 2.87
C MET A 86 6.43 -17.63 4.36
N GLY A 87 6.23 -18.75 5.05
CA GLY A 87 6.05 -18.83 6.50
C GLY A 87 6.65 -20.15 7.01
N ALA A 88 6.82 -20.30 8.34
CA ALA A 88 7.40 -21.50 8.94
C ALA A 88 6.68 -22.80 8.52
N GLU A 89 5.38 -22.71 8.20
CA GLU A 89 4.55 -23.81 7.68
C GLU A 89 3.99 -23.53 6.27
N GLY A 90 4.63 -22.63 5.51
CA GLY A 90 4.12 -22.01 4.28
C GLY A 90 3.03 -22.76 3.49
N ALA A 91 1.92 -22.09 3.16
CA ALA A 91 0.87 -22.67 2.36
C ALA A 91 1.18 -22.54 0.85
N VAL A 92 1.10 -23.65 0.11
CA VAL A 92 1.17 -23.68 -1.36
C VAL A 92 -0.24 -23.96 -1.89
N PHE A 93 -0.82 -22.97 -2.56
CA PHE A 93 -2.10 -23.14 -3.26
C PHE A 93 -1.82 -23.46 -4.72
N SER A 94 -2.09 -24.70 -5.14
CA SER A 94 -1.85 -25.16 -6.52
C SER A 94 -2.98 -24.77 -7.49
N LYS A 95 -4.05 -24.14 -7.01
CA LYS A 95 -5.24 -23.69 -7.75
C LYS A 95 -5.85 -22.44 -7.06
N SER A 96 -6.81 -21.78 -7.70
CA SER A 96 -7.62 -20.72 -7.09
C SER A 96 -8.26 -21.20 -5.79
N VAL A 97 -8.27 -20.34 -4.77
CA VAL A 97 -8.97 -20.61 -3.50
C VAL A 97 -10.33 -19.93 -3.58
N GLU A 98 -11.39 -20.73 -3.45
CA GLU A 98 -12.78 -20.26 -3.42
C GLU A 98 -13.28 -20.27 -1.98
N THR A 99 -14.02 -19.25 -1.57
CA THR A 99 -14.70 -19.26 -0.26
C THR A 99 -15.92 -20.17 -0.30
N PRO A 100 -16.23 -20.92 0.77
CA PRO A 100 -17.41 -21.77 0.81
C PRO A 100 -18.68 -20.97 0.52
N HIS A 101 -19.62 -21.59 -0.19
CA HIS A 101 -20.91 -20.99 -0.51
C HIS A 101 -21.70 -20.72 0.78
N VAL A 102 -21.85 -19.45 1.17
CA VAL A 102 -22.64 -19.04 2.33
C VAL A 102 -24.11 -19.06 1.92
N ARG A 103 -24.83 -20.14 2.21
CA ARG A 103 -26.29 -20.20 2.17
C ARG A 103 -26.84 -20.24 3.59
N ALA A 104 -27.87 -19.46 3.87
CA ALA A 104 -28.74 -19.71 5.01
C ALA A 104 -29.53 -21.01 4.74
N GLU A 105 -29.66 -21.86 5.75
CA GLU A 105 -30.53 -23.04 5.70
C GLU A 105 -31.94 -22.62 5.22
N PRO A 106 -32.53 -23.29 4.21
CA PRO A 106 -33.88 -22.95 3.76
C PRO A 106 -34.86 -23.14 4.91
N PHE A 107 -35.67 -22.10 5.19
CA PHE A 107 -36.82 -22.24 6.08
C PHE A 107 -37.74 -23.35 5.53
N LYS A 108 -38.04 -24.36 6.35
CA LYS A 108 -39.04 -25.39 6.03
C LYS A 108 -40.40 -24.71 5.85
N GLU A 109 -40.99 -24.79 4.67
CA GLU A 109 -42.41 -24.51 4.50
C GLU A 109 -43.23 -25.61 5.21
N LEU A 110 -44.15 -25.18 6.07
CA LEU A 110 -45.14 -26.03 6.71
C LEU A 110 -46.30 -26.25 5.73
N ARG A 111 -46.67 -27.52 5.52
CA ARG A 111 -47.80 -27.96 4.69
C ARG A 111 -49.14 -27.46 5.21
#